data_AF-A0A8J5I716-F1
#
_entry.id   AF-A0A8J5I716-F1
#
_cell.length_a   1.000
_cell.length_b   1.000
_cell.length_c   1.000
_cell.angle_alpha   90.00
_cell.angle_beta   90.00
_cell.angle_gamma   90.00
#
_symmetry.space_group_name_H-M   'P 1'
#
loop_
_entity.id
_entity.type
_entity.pdbx_description
1 polymer ?
#
loop_
_entity_poly.entity_id
_entity_poly.type
_entity_poly.pdbx_seq_one_letter_code
_entity_poly.pdbx_strand_id
1 'polypeptide(L)'
;MEKADSPLDLLFFFMPRSLLSKIAKESNRYYDHHLNERIDRMYRKQRDKGKEVTREEVMDEEAKQHKPIKGHEIVRVIGLLTARMLCPHSRRLADHWATIPISAVPAGTFGRYMSKGRFGRIMQNLHFSNNADANEETDRAWKVIPVVETMQKTFQDTTCHQFWRLTRPSFHLGAATT
;
A
#
# COMPACT_ATOMS: atom_id res chain seq x y z
N MET A 1 -9.92 -25.20 0.03
CA MET A 1 -10.08 -23.86 0.59
C MET A 1 -11.05 -24.01 1.74
N GLU A 2 -10.56 -23.97 2.99
CA GLU A 2 -11.45 -23.57 4.09
C GLU A 2 -12.03 -22.23 3.65
N LYS A 3 -13.36 -22.08 3.68
CA LYS A 3 -13.99 -20.83 3.21
C LYS A 3 -13.30 -19.70 3.99
N ALA A 4 -12.91 -18.62 3.31
CA ALA A 4 -12.49 -17.45 4.05
C ALA A 4 -13.70 -17.02 4.88
N ASP A 5 -13.62 -17.22 6.20
CA ASP A 5 -14.73 -16.96 7.12
C ASP A 5 -15.00 -15.46 7.24
N SER A 6 -14.06 -14.63 6.76
CA SER A 6 -14.18 -13.18 6.68
C SER A 6 -13.62 -12.62 5.35
N PRO A 7 -14.20 -11.54 4.82
CA PRO A 7 -13.61 -10.75 3.73
C PRO A 7 -12.18 -10.26 4.02
N LEU A 8 -11.82 -10.09 5.30
CA LEU A 8 -10.46 -9.73 5.70
C LEU A 8 -9.47 -10.87 5.52
N ASP A 9 -9.89 -12.13 5.74
CA ASP A 9 -9.02 -13.28 5.54
C ASP A 9 -8.71 -13.45 4.06
N LEU A 10 -9.69 -13.20 3.19
CA LEU A 10 -9.49 -13.16 1.75
C LEU A 10 -8.51 -12.04 1.34
N LEU A 11 -8.64 -10.85 1.94
CA LEU A 11 -7.71 -9.75 1.69
C LEU A 11 -6.27 -10.12 2.08
N PHE A 12 -6.08 -10.71 3.26
CA PHE A 12 -4.76 -11.10 3.75
C PHE A 12 -4.20 -12.34 3.05
N PHE A 13 -5.05 -13.16 2.43
CA PHE A 13 -4.61 -14.22 1.54
C PHE A 13 -3.91 -13.65 0.30
N PHE A 14 -4.52 -12.70 -0.42
CA PHE A 14 -3.92 -12.07 -1.61
C PHE A 14 -2.84 -11.03 -1.30
N MET A 15 -2.94 -10.37 -0.14
CA MET A 15 -1.96 -9.39 0.34
C MET A 15 -1.47 -9.78 1.74
N PRO A 16 -0.54 -10.74 1.82
CA PRO A 16 -0.05 -11.24 3.10
C PRO A 16 0.65 -10.15 3.91
N ARG A 17 0.66 -10.31 5.24
CA ARG A 17 1.31 -9.38 6.17
C ARG A 17 2.79 -9.17 5.86
N SER A 18 3.46 -10.18 5.32
CA SER A 18 4.85 -10.11 4.85
C SER A 18 5.01 -9.12 3.70
N LEU A 19 4.12 -9.15 2.70
CA LEU A 19 4.08 -8.17 1.62
C LEU A 19 3.85 -6.77 2.17
N LEU A 20 2.82 -6.57 3.00
CA LEU A 20 2.50 -5.27 3.59
C LEU A 20 3.67 -4.70 4.42
N SER A 21 4.40 -5.57 5.14
CA SER A 21 5.59 -5.18 5.89
C SER A 21 6.77 -4.82 4.98
N LYS A 22 6.96 -5.55 3.88
CA LYS A 22 7.96 -5.23 2.84
C LYS A 22 7.67 -3.87 2.21
N ILE A 23 6.42 -3.60 1.82
CA ILE A 23 6.01 -2.31 1.26
C ILE A 23 6.28 -1.18 2.26
N ALA A 24 5.94 -1.36 3.54
CA ALA A 24 6.23 -0.36 4.56
C ALA A 24 7.74 -0.09 4.70
N LYS A 25 8.55 -1.15 4.70
CA LYS A 25 10.02 -1.05 4.74
C LYS A 25 10.57 -0.27 3.55
N GLU A 26 10.17 -0.62 2.33
CA GLU A 26 10.68 0.04 1.13
C GLU A 26 10.16 1.48 1.00
N SER A 27 8.95 1.76 1.48
CA SER A 27 8.43 3.14 1.57
C SER A 27 9.23 4.02 2.54
N ASN A 28 9.65 3.47 3.68
CA ASN A 28 10.50 4.19 4.63
C ASN A 28 11.93 4.34 4.08
N ARG A 29 12.50 3.32 3.44
CA ARG A 29 13.80 3.41 2.76
C ARG A 29 13.79 4.54 1.72
N TYR A 30 12.75 4.61 0.90
CA TYR A 30 12.62 5.68 -0.07
C TYR A 30 12.58 7.06 0.58
N TYR A 31 11.87 7.21 1.71
CA TYR A 31 11.86 8.44 2.48
C TYR A 31 13.27 8.84 2.92
N ASP A 32 14.02 7.91 3.51
CA ASP A 32 15.36 8.16 4.04
C ASP A 32 16.34 8.56 2.93
N HIS A 33 16.33 7.83 1.80
CA HIS A 33 17.20 8.10 0.66
C HIS A 33 16.97 9.50 0.07
N HIS A 34 15.74 10.00 0.08
CA HIS A 34 15.38 11.28 -0.54
C HIS A 34 15.17 12.41 0.48
N LEU A 35 15.51 12.19 1.76
CA LEU A 35 15.28 13.16 2.82
C LEU A 35 16.03 14.46 2.56
N ASN A 36 17.34 14.39 2.28
CA ASN A 36 18.17 15.58 2.06
C ASN A 36 17.66 16.44 0.91
N GLU A 37 17.38 15.83 -0.25
CA GLU A 37 16.83 16.57 -1.39
C GLU A 37 15.46 17.16 -1.10
N ARG A 38 14.64 16.46 -0.31
CA ARG A 38 13.34 16.98 0.13
C ARG A 38 13.52 18.20 1.03
N ILE A 39 14.45 18.15 1.98
CA ILE A 39 14.79 19.30 2.83
C ILE A 39 15.24 20.47 1.97
N ASP A 40 16.12 20.25 0.98
CA ASP A 40 16.60 21.33 0.10
C ASP A 40 15.46 21.98 -0.68
N ARG A 41 14.54 21.17 -1.23
CA ARG A 41 13.34 21.67 -1.92
C ARG A 41 12.41 22.43 -0.97
N MET A 42 12.22 21.94 0.26
CA MET A 42 11.40 22.60 1.27
C MET A 42 12.01 23.95 1.68
N TYR A 43 13.32 23.98 1.95
CA TYR A 43 14.08 25.17 2.30
C TYR A 43 13.98 26.24 1.20
N ARG A 44 14.29 25.90 -0.05
CA ARG A 44 14.16 26.83 -1.20
C ARG A 44 12.75 27.40 -1.29
N LYS A 45 11.73 26.55 -1.20
CA LYS A 45 10.32 26.97 -1.24
C LYS A 45 9.92 27.89 -0.09
N GLN A 46 10.56 27.80 1.08
CA GLN A 46 10.33 28.74 2.19
C GLN A 46 11.03 30.08 1.94
N ARG A 47 12.26 30.06 1.42
CA ARG A 47 13.01 31.26 1.02
C ARG A 47 12.30 32.04 -0.09
N ASP A 48 11.76 31.35 -1.10
CA ASP A 48 10.98 31.96 -2.19
C ASP A 48 9.71 32.67 -1.70
N LYS A 49 9.21 32.28 -0.52
CA LYS A 49 8.06 32.91 0.15
C LYS A 49 8.48 34.05 1.08
N GLY A 50 9.76 34.45 1.07
CA GLY A 50 10.31 35.50 1.91
C GLY A 50 10.49 35.11 3.38
N LYS A 51 10.42 33.80 3.72
CA LYS A 51 10.66 33.36 5.10
C LYS A 51 12.14 33.34 5.42
N GLU A 52 12.50 33.88 6.58
CA GLU A 52 13.82 33.70 7.18
C GLU A 52 13.81 32.43 8.03
N VAL A 53 14.11 31.32 7.37
CA VAL A 53 14.33 30.02 8.01
C VAL A 53 15.65 29.47 7.51
N THR A 54 16.37 28.77 8.37
CA THR A 54 17.58 28.01 8.04
C THR A 54 17.23 26.63 7.49
N ARG A 55 18.20 25.95 6.90
CA ARG A 55 18.01 24.58 6.40
C ARG A 55 17.84 23.60 7.56
N GLU A 56 18.55 23.84 8.65
CA GLU A 56 18.57 23.07 9.89
C GLU A 56 17.19 23.12 10.57
N GLU A 57 16.57 24.30 10.69
CA GLU A 57 15.21 24.43 11.22
C GLU A 57 14.18 23.65 10.39
N VAL A 58 14.33 23.65 9.06
CA VAL A 58 13.46 22.86 8.17
C VAL A 58 13.66 21.36 8.38
N MET A 59 14.89 20.92 8.61
CA MET A 59 15.22 19.53 8.94
C MET A 59 14.61 19.12 10.28
N ASP A 60 14.77 19.94 11.32
CA ASP A 60 14.23 19.67 12.66
C ASP A 60 12.71 19.56 12.65
N GLU A 61 12.02 20.45 11.93
CA GLU A 61 10.56 20.39 11.78
C GLU A 61 10.09 19.16 11.01
N GLU A 62 10.79 18.79 9.94
CA GLU A 62 10.51 17.57 9.18
C GLU A 62 10.73 16.32 10.03
N ALA A 63 11.79 16.29 10.85
CA ALA A 63 12.10 15.18 11.76
C ALA A 63 11.03 15.02 12.86
N LYS A 64 10.56 16.13 13.46
CA LYS A 64 9.46 16.11 14.45
C LYS A 64 8.16 15.55 13.86
N GLN A 65 7.90 15.84 12.58
CA GLN A 65 6.67 15.41 11.90
C GLN A 65 6.78 14.00 11.30
N HIS A 66 7.99 13.52 11.01
CA HIS A 66 8.19 12.21 10.41
C HIS A 66 7.82 11.08 11.38
N LYS A 67 7.04 10.14 10.87
CA LYS A 67 6.72 8.89 11.57
C LYS A 67 6.89 7.76 10.56
N PRO A 68 7.67 6.71 10.88
CA PRO A 68 7.81 5.56 9.99
C PRO A 68 6.44 4.98 9.63
N ILE A 69 6.27 4.64 8.35
CA ILE A 69 5.08 3.97 7.82
C ILE A 69 5.08 2.54 8.33
N LYS A 70 3.93 2.09 8.84
CA LYS A 70 3.73 0.71 9.32
C LYS A 70 2.83 -0.09 8.37
N GLY A 71 3.01 -1.41 8.32
CA GLY A 71 2.22 -2.28 7.44
C GLY A 71 0.70 -2.15 7.60
N HIS A 72 0.20 -1.96 8.82
CA HIS A 72 -1.24 -1.77 9.07
C HIS A 72 -1.76 -0.42 8.56
N GLU A 73 -0.91 0.60 8.39
CA GLU A 73 -1.33 1.87 7.79
C GLU A 73 -1.56 1.73 6.29
N ILE A 74 -0.82 0.84 5.62
CA ILE A 74 -1.06 0.48 4.23
C ILE A 74 -2.42 -0.21 4.08
N VAL A 75 -2.77 -1.10 5.01
CA VAL A 75 -4.12 -1.73 5.04
C VAL A 75 -5.21 -0.67 5.18
N ARG A 76 -5.01 0.34 6.05
CA ARG A 76 -5.95 1.46 6.18
C ARG A 76 -6.07 2.26 4.88
N VAL A 77 -4.96 2.56 4.19
CA VAL A 77 -4.96 3.23 2.89
C VAL A 77 -5.76 2.42 1.86
N ILE A 78 -5.52 1.11 1.77
CA ILE A 78 -6.28 0.21 0.89
C ILE A 78 -7.77 0.27 1.24
N GLY A 79 -8.13 0.16 2.52
CA GLY A 79 -9.52 0.25 2.97
C GLY A 79 -10.20 1.57 2.60
N LEU A 80 -9.49 2.71 2.71
CA LEU A 80 -9.99 4.01 2.30
C LEU A 80 -10.18 4.11 0.78
N LEU A 81 -9.26 3.55 -0.01
CA LEU A 81 -9.40 3.48 -1.47
C LEU A 81 -10.57 2.56 -1.87
N THR A 82 -10.74 1.42 -1.22
CA THR A 82 -11.90 0.53 -1.43
C THR A 82 -13.21 1.21 -1.07
N ALA A 83 -13.27 1.92 0.05
CA ALA A 83 -14.46 2.70 0.42
C ALA A 83 -14.79 3.78 -0.63
N ARG A 84 -13.77 4.43 -1.21
CA ARG A 84 -13.94 5.39 -2.31
C ARG A 84 -14.47 4.75 -3.60
N MET A 85 -14.06 3.51 -3.89
CA MET A 85 -14.55 2.75 -5.05
C MET A 85 -16.00 2.31 -4.87
N LEU A 86 -16.38 1.87 -3.67
CA LEU A 86 -17.74 1.40 -3.36
C LEU A 86 -18.75 2.54 -3.20
N CYS A 87 -18.31 3.72 -2.75
CA CYS A 87 -19.11 4.93 -2.72
C CYS A 87 -18.53 5.93 -3.74
N PRO A 88 -18.84 5.75 -5.04
CA PRO A 88 -18.36 6.63 -6.09
C PRO A 88 -19.03 8.00 -5.93
N HIS A 89 -18.41 8.87 -5.14
CA HIS A 89 -18.78 10.27 -5.06
C HIS A 89 -18.32 10.98 -6.35
N SER A 90 -19.08 11.94 -6.85
CA SER A 90 -18.65 12.76 -8.00
C SER A 90 -17.53 13.77 -7.65
N ARG A 91 -17.06 13.77 -6.39
CA ARG A 91 -16.12 14.76 -5.87
C ARG A 91 -14.71 14.21 -5.64
N ARG A 92 -13.81 15.12 -5.23
CA ARG A 92 -12.38 14.82 -5.07
C ARG A 92 -12.17 13.90 -3.88
N LEU A 93 -11.14 13.05 -3.93
CA LEU A 93 -10.77 12.14 -2.83
C LEU A 93 -10.57 12.91 -1.49
N ALA A 94 -10.02 14.13 -1.57
CA ALA A 94 -9.80 14.99 -0.42
C ALA A 94 -11.09 15.38 0.34
N ASP A 95 -12.25 15.34 -0.32
CA ASP A 95 -13.51 15.78 0.26
C ASP A 95 -14.03 14.80 1.32
N HIS A 96 -13.56 13.54 1.31
CA HIS A 96 -13.89 12.56 2.36
C HIS A 96 -13.31 12.91 3.75
N TRP A 97 -12.36 13.85 3.80
CA TRP A 97 -11.83 14.41 5.04
C TRP A 97 -12.50 15.72 5.47
N ALA A 98 -13.41 16.27 4.64
CA ALA A 98 -14.11 17.49 5.00
C ALA A 98 -15.07 17.23 6.17
N THR A 99 -15.03 18.09 7.17
CA THR A 99 -15.89 18.05 8.36
C THR A 99 -17.18 18.87 8.18
N ILE A 100 -17.34 19.54 7.03
CA ILE A 100 -18.57 20.24 6.69
C ILE A 100 -19.56 19.20 6.13
N PRO A 101 -20.72 18.98 6.78
CA PRO A 101 -21.76 18.14 6.21
C PRO A 101 -22.29 18.83 4.96
N ILE A 102 -22.18 18.17 3.82
CA ILE A 102 -22.82 18.61 2.59
C ILE A 102 -23.71 17.47 2.16
N SER A 103 -25.02 17.65 2.31
CA SER A 103 -26.10 16.70 2.05
C SER A 103 -26.09 15.44 2.94
N ALA A 104 -26.51 14.29 2.42
CA ALA A 104 -26.79 13.06 3.17
C ALA A 104 -25.53 12.22 3.52
N VAL A 105 -24.33 12.71 3.22
CA VAL A 105 -23.07 12.01 3.54
C VAL A 105 -22.54 12.52 4.88
N PRO A 106 -22.30 11.65 5.88
CA PRO A 106 -21.71 12.06 7.14
C PRO A 106 -20.37 12.77 6.92
N ALA A 107 -20.18 13.90 7.59
CA ALA A 107 -18.92 14.64 7.50
C ALA A 107 -17.77 13.86 8.16
N GLY A 108 -16.56 13.97 7.60
CA GLY A 108 -15.32 13.47 8.21
C GLY A 108 -15.23 11.94 8.34
N THR A 109 -15.76 11.16 7.38
CA THR A 109 -15.72 9.68 7.43
C THR A 109 -14.29 9.13 7.41
N PHE A 110 -13.41 9.67 6.56
CA PHE A 110 -12.04 9.17 6.46
C PHE A 110 -11.16 9.63 7.62
N GLY A 111 -11.44 10.82 8.16
CA GLY A 111 -10.70 11.40 9.28
C GLY A 111 -10.71 10.53 10.55
N ARG A 112 -11.73 9.68 10.72
CA ARG A 112 -11.83 8.72 11.84
C ARG A 112 -10.79 7.60 11.76
N TYR A 113 -10.33 7.24 10.55
CA TYR A 113 -9.40 6.14 10.32
C TYR A 113 -7.96 6.63 10.09
N MET A 114 -7.80 7.77 9.43
CA MET A 114 -6.49 8.36 9.11
C MET A 114 -6.64 9.84 8.81
N SER A 115 -5.74 10.70 9.26
CA SER A 115 -5.75 12.12 8.88
C SER A 115 -5.37 12.32 7.41
N LYS A 116 -5.89 13.37 6.76
CA LYS A 116 -5.56 13.71 5.37
C LYS A 116 -4.04 13.88 5.16
N GLY A 117 -3.38 14.52 6.11
CA GLY A 117 -1.94 14.72 6.10
C GLY A 117 -1.17 13.41 6.17
N ARG A 118 -1.57 12.48 7.04
CA ARG A 118 -0.93 11.16 7.14
C ARG A 118 -1.16 10.32 5.89
N PHE A 119 -2.37 10.32 5.33
CA PHE A 119 -2.69 9.66 4.06
C PHE A 119 -1.81 10.19 2.93
N GLY A 120 -1.73 11.52 2.78
CA GLY A 120 -0.89 12.15 1.76
C GLY A 120 0.59 11.80 1.93
N ARG A 121 1.09 11.77 3.17
CA ARG A 121 2.48 11.37 3.47
C ARG A 121 2.75 9.91 3.10
N ILE A 122 1.83 8.99 3.38
CA ILE A 122 1.99 7.58 2.98
C ILE A 122 1.96 7.48 1.46
N MET A 123 0.96 8.05 0.79
CA MET A 123 0.84 8.00 -0.67
C MET A 123 2.06 8.59 -1.39
N GLN A 124 2.64 9.68 -0.88
CA GLN A 124 3.83 10.31 -1.46
C GLN A 124 5.09 9.45 -1.36
N ASN A 125 5.18 8.58 -0.34
CA ASN A 125 6.37 7.76 -0.10
C ASN A 125 6.13 6.28 -0.40
N LEU A 126 4.95 5.89 -0.89
CA LEU A 126 4.57 4.50 -1.13
C LEU A 126 5.47 3.87 -2.20
N HIS A 127 6.26 2.88 -1.80
CA HIS A 127 7.16 2.12 -2.67
C HIS A 127 7.07 0.62 -2.39
N PHE A 128 7.17 -0.18 -3.44
CA PHE A 128 7.03 -1.65 -3.37
C PHE A 128 8.36 -2.40 -3.46
N SER A 129 9.40 -1.77 -4.02
CA SER A 129 10.75 -2.33 -4.17
C SER A 129 11.83 -1.31 -3.82
N ASN A 130 13.05 -1.81 -3.64
CA ASN A 130 14.23 -0.99 -3.42
C ASN A 130 14.71 -0.41 -4.75
N ASN A 131 14.62 0.90 -4.93
CA ASN A 131 15.13 1.56 -6.14
C ASN A 131 16.66 1.54 -6.22
N ALA A 132 17.39 1.29 -5.13
CA ALA A 132 18.85 1.17 -5.19
C ALA A 132 19.35 -0.23 -5.61
N ASP A 133 18.44 -1.12 -6.02
CA ASP A 133 18.77 -2.48 -6.44
C ASP A 133 19.23 -2.47 -7.92
N ALA A 134 20.26 -3.25 -8.24
CA ALA A 134 20.77 -3.35 -9.62
C ALA A 134 19.69 -3.82 -10.61
N ASN A 135 18.67 -4.53 -10.12
CA ASN A 135 17.53 -4.95 -10.94
C ASN A 135 16.65 -3.78 -11.40
N GLU A 136 16.73 -2.58 -10.80
CA GLU A 136 16.00 -1.40 -11.31
C GLU A 136 16.46 -1.04 -12.74
N GLU A 137 17.74 -1.21 -13.05
CA GLU A 137 18.31 -0.87 -14.36
C GLU A 137 17.95 -1.90 -15.43
N THR A 138 17.80 -3.16 -15.05
CA THR A 138 17.58 -4.28 -15.97
C THR A 138 16.11 -4.61 -16.15
N ASP A 139 15.28 -4.45 -15.11
CA ASP A 139 13.87 -4.79 -15.11
C ASP A 139 12.98 -3.54 -15.03
N ARG A 140 12.35 -3.19 -16.15
CA ARG A 140 11.44 -2.04 -16.26
C ARG A 140 10.24 -2.12 -15.32
N ALA A 141 9.84 -3.33 -14.90
CA ALA A 141 8.71 -3.56 -14.00
C ALA A 141 9.13 -3.70 -12.52
N TRP A 142 10.43 -3.56 -12.20
CA TRP A 142 10.99 -3.71 -10.85
C TRP A 142 10.17 -3.01 -9.74
N LYS A 143 9.59 -1.86 -10.07
CA LYS A 143 8.78 -1.03 -9.16
C LYS A 143 7.51 -1.71 -8.67
N VAL A 144 6.97 -2.69 -9.40
CA VAL A 144 5.70 -3.36 -9.08
C VAL A 144 5.83 -4.88 -8.93
N ILE A 145 6.94 -5.47 -9.36
CA ILE A 145 7.20 -6.92 -9.32
C ILE A 145 6.88 -7.57 -7.97
N PRO A 146 7.30 -7.02 -6.81
CA PRO A 146 7.00 -7.67 -5.52
C PRO A 146 5.51 -7.87 -5.26
N VAL A 147 4.66 -6.95 -5.73
CA VAL A 147 3.20 -7.06 -5.62
C VAL A 147 2.67 -8.07 -6.63
N VAL A 148 3.14 -8.00 -7.88
CA VAL A 148 2.70 -8.89 -8.96
C VAL A 148 3.03 -10.35 -8.65
N GLU A 149 4.26 -10.65 -8.25
CA GLU A 149 4.69 -12.02 -7.89
C GLU A 149 3.86 -12.59 -6.73
N THR A 150 3.61 -11.76 -5.70
CA THR A 150 2.80 -12.19 -4.56
C THR A 150 1.36 -12.48 -4.98
N MET A 151 0.78 -11.64 -5.82
CA MET A 151 -0.57 -11.87 -6.36
C MET A 151 -0.60 -13.12 -7.24
N GLN A 152 0.33 -13.26 -8.18
CA GLN A 152 0.40 -14.44 -9.06
C GLN A 152 0.49 -15.74 -8.26
N LYS A 153 1.36 -15.79 -7.26
CA LYS A 153 1.51 -16.94 -6.37
C LYS A 153 0.19 -17.27 -5.65
N THR A 154 -0.43 -16.27 -5.02
CA THR A 154 -1.67 -16.48 -4.26
C THR A 154 -2.86 -16.85 -5.17
N PHE A 155 -2.92 -16.33 -6.39
CA PHE A 155 -3.89 -16.76 -7.42
C PHE A 155 -3.66 -18.21 -7.89
N GLN A 156 -2.41 -18.61 -8.11
CA GLN A 156 -2.07 -19.98 -8.47
C GLN A 156 -2.41 -20.97 -7.35
N ASP A 157 -2.12 -20.61 -6.10
CA ASP A 157 -2.47 -21.42 -4.92
C ASP A 157 -4.00 -21.63 -4.80
N THR A 158 -4.79 -20.65 -5.27
CA THR A 158 -6.26 -20.76 -5.33
C THR A 158 -6.73 -21.70 -6.44
N THR A 159 -6.11 -21.64 -7.61
CA THR A 159 -6.57 -22.34 -8.83
C THR A 159 -6.00 -23.77 -8.95
N CYS A 160 -4.75 -24.00 -8.54
CA CYS A 160 -4.06 -25.28 -8.69
C CYS A 160 -4.67 -26.38 -7.79
N HIS A 161 -5.19 -26.03 -6.61
CA HIS A 161 -5.88 -26.99 -5.74
C HIS A 161 -7.27 -27.41 -6.24
N GLN A 162 -7.94 -26.61 -7.08
CA GLN A 162 -9.23 -26.97 -7.67
C GLN A 162 -9.07 -27.67 -9.02
N PHE A 163 -8.11 -27.24 -9.85
CA PHE A 163 -7.89 -27.84 -11.15
C PHE A 163 -7.43 -29.31 -11.05
N TRP A 164 -6.54 -29.65 -10.12
CA TRP A 164 -6.09 -31.03 -9.91
C TRP A 164 -7.14 -31.96 -9.27
N ARG A 165 -8.11 -31.40 -8.50
CA ARG A 165 -9.23 -32.20 -7.94
C ARG A 165 -10.31 -32.51 -8.98
N LEU A 166 -10.50 -31.66 -9.98
CA LEU A 166 -11.53 -31.83 -11.02
C LEU A 166 -11.06 -32.61 -12.24
N THR A 167 -9.75 -32.81 -12.41
CA THR A 167 -9.17 -33.43 -13.62
C THR A 167 -8.44 -34.76 -13.35
N ARG A 168 -8.40 -35.26 -12.12
CA ARG A 168 -7.89 -36.62 -11.86
C ARG A 168 -8.91 -37.66 -12.30
N PRO A 169 -8.63 -38.51 -13.30
CA PRO A 169 -9.41 -39.71 -13.53
C PRO A 169 -9.17 -40.66 -12.34
N SER A 170 -10.24 -41.18 -11.76
CA SER A 170 -10.17 -42.28 -10.79
C SER A 170 -9.65 -43.54 -11.48
N PHE A 171 -8.33 -43.71 -11.55
CA PHE A 171 -7.76 -45.00 -11.91
C PHE A 171 -7.89 -45.94 -10.71
N HIS A 172 -8.97 -46.73 -10.71
CA HIS A 172 -9.00 -47.99 -9.98
C HIS A 172 -8.00 -48.93 -10.64
N LEU A 173 -6.81 -49.07 -10.06
CA LEU A 173 -5.96 -50.22 -10.35
C LEU A 173 -6.67 -51.47 -9.80
N GLY A 174 -7.28 -52.24 -10.70
CA GLY A 174 -7.65 -53.62 -10.43
C GLY A 174 -6.37 -54.41 -10.13
N ALA A 175 -6.34 -55.05 -8.96
CA ALA A 175 -5.32 -56.01 -8.61
C ALA A 175 -5.39 -57.20 -9.59
N ALA A 176 -4.35 -57.38 -10.40
CA ALA A 176 -4.14 -58.64 -11.10
C ALA A 176 -3.66 -59.66 -10.08
N THR A 177 -4.52 -60.63 -9.78
CA THR A 177 -4.15 -61.87 -9.10
C THR A 177 -3.45 -62.78 -10.10
N THR A 178 -2.43 -63.47 -9.61
CA THR A 178 -1.53 -64.46 -10.23
C THR A 178 -2.19 -65.48 -11.13
#